data_AF-A0A5K7YZV4-F1
#
_entry.id   AF-A0A5K7YZV4-F1
#
_cell.length_a   1.000
_cell.length_b   1.000
_cell.length_c   1.000
_cell.angle_alpha   90.00
_cell.angle_beta   90.00
_cell.angle_gamma   90.00
#
_symmetry.space_group_name_H-M   'P 1'
#
loop_
_entity.id
_entity.type
_entity.pdbx_description
1 polymer ?
#
loop_
_entity_poly.entity_id
_entity_poly.type
_entity_poly.pdbx_seq_one_letter_code
_entity_poly.pdbx_strand_id
1 'polypeptide(L)'
;MNKITIMEASVRKWERIIAGERSDGGVLDCPPCRIFYPLICVGCPIAQYTGKKFCKGTPYIDWYWHQNDVHGKMFRKVYCPECERLARNMRDFMKEIVEHLKAQKAEKEARAK
;
A
#
# COMPACT_ATOMS: atom_id res chain seq x y z
N MET A 1 11.42 -4.15 -14.13
CA MET A 1 10.16 -3.86 -13.41
C MET A 1 10.34 -2.60 -12.57
N ASN A 2 9.51 -1.57 -12.75
CA ASN A 2 9.68 -0.28 -12.08
C ASN A 2 8.92 -0.23 -10.75
N LYS A 3 9.63 -0.28 -9.62
CA LYS A 3 9.05 -0.26 -8.26
C LYS A 3 8.33 1.05 -7.95
N ILE A 4 8.81 2.18 -8.47
CA ILE A 4 8.17 3.50 -8.27
C ILE A 4 6.76 3.46 -8.88
N THR A 5 6.65 3.06 -10.15
CA THR A 5 5.35 2.98 -10.85
C THR A 5 4.36 2.02 -10.17
N ILE A 6 4.85 0.90 -9.63
CA ILE A 6 4.02 -0.06 -8.87
C ILE A 6 3.47 0.58 -7.58
N MET A 7 4.31 1.32 -6.86
CA MET A 7 3.89 1.99 -5.63
C MET A 7 2.96 3.17 -5.92
N GLU A 8 3.21 3.95 -6.97
CA GLU A 8 2.28 4.99 -7.44
C GLU A 8 0.90 4.42 -7.82
N ALA A 9 0.85 3.23 -8.42
CA ALA A 9 -0.40 2.54 -8.66
C ALA A 9 -1.13 2.17 -7.35
N SER A 10 -0.37 1.87 -6.28
CA SER A 10 -0.94 1.60 -4.95
C SER A 10 -1.51 2.87 -4.32
N VAL A 11 -0.83 4.01 -4.47
CA VAL A 11 -1.34 5.33 -4.05
C VAL A 11 -2.67 5.61 -4.73
N ARG A 12 -2.74 5.47 -6.06
CA ARG A 12 -3.98 5.67 -6.83
C ARG A 12 -5.10 4.73 -6.39
N LYS A 13 -4.80 3.48 -6.06
CA LYS A 13 -5.80 2.54 -5.51
C LYS A 13 -6.45 3.12 -4.25
N TRP A 14 -5.64 3.58 -3.29
CA TRP A 14 -6.15 4.11 -2.02
C TRP A 14 -6.88 5.44 -2.19
N GLU A 15 -6.44 6.31 -3.10
CA GLU A 15 -7.17 7.54 -3.45
C GLU A 15 -8.59 7.23 -3.95
N ARG A 16 -8.75 6.20 -4.79
CA ARG A 16 -10.07 5.75 -5.26
C ARG A 16 -10.93 5.11 -4.17
N ILE A 17 -10.31 4.43 -3.20
CA ILE A 17 -11.03 3.89 -2.03
C ILE A 17 -11.55 5.05 -1.16
N ILE A 18 -10.71 6.06 -0.91
CA ILE A 18 -11.08 7.25 -0.14
C ILE A 18 -12.20 8.04 -0.83
N ALA A 19 -12.14 8.14 -2.16
CA ALA A 19 -13.18 8.79 -2.96
C ALA A 19 -14.49 7.97 -3.07
N GLY A 20 -14.55 6.75 -2.52
CA GLY A 20 -15.73 5.88 -2.59
C GLY A 20 -15.94 5.18 -3.93
N GLU A 21 -15.01 5.33 -4.88
CA GLU A 21 -15.09 4.77 -6.24
C GLU A 21 -14.71 3.29 -6.33
N ARG A 22 -14.11 2.75 -5.26
CA ARG A 22 -13.53 1.39 -5.24
C ARG A 22 -13.59 0.81 -3.83
N SER A 23 -13.75 -0.52 -3.74
CA SER A 23 -13.51 -1.29 -2.52
C SER A 23 -12.09 -1.86 -2.47
N ASP A 24 -11.58 -2.09 -1.26
CA ASP A 24 -10.31 -2.77 -1.04
C ASP A 24 -10.44 -4.28 -1.20
N GLY A 25 -9.80 -4.84 -2.23
CA GLY A 25 -9.69 -6.28 -2.49
C GLY A 25 -8.49 -6.97 -1.81
N GLY A 26 -7.76 -6.25 -0.95
CA GLY A 26 -6.59 -6.78 -0.24
C GLY A 26 -5.49 -7.28 -1.17
N VAL A 27 -5.05 -8.53 -0.98
CA VAL A 27 -3.93 -9.11 -1.75
C VAL A 27 -4.22 -9.23 -3.25
N LEU A 28 -5.50 -9.34 -3.64
CA LEU A 28 -5.91 -9.60 -5.02
C LEU A 28 -5.81 -8.36 -5.91
N ASP A 29 -5.97 -7.16 -5.34
CA ASP A 29 -5.96 -5.90 -6.08
C ASP A 29 -4.84 -4.93 -5.64
N CYS A 30 -4.06 -5.30 -4.61
CA CYS A 30 -2.86 -4.57 -4.22
C CYS A 30 -1.77 -4.71 -5.31
N PRO A 31 -1.32 -3.62 -5.96
CA PRO A 31 -0.41 -3.72 -7.11
C PRO A 31 0.93 -4.42 -6.81
N PRO A 32 1.60 -4.19 -5.65
CA PRO A 32 2.75 -5.00 -5.23
C PRO A 32 2.39 -6.47 -5.03
N CYS A 33 1.29 -6.78 -4.34
CA CYS A 33 0.94 -8.16 -4.00
C CYS A 33 0.66 -9.00 -5.26
N ARG A 34 0.06 -8.42 -6.29
CA ARG A 34 -0.16 -9.12 -7.58
C ARG A 34 1.13 -9.67 -8.22
N ILE A 35 2.28 -9.14 -7.81
CA ILE A 35 3.60 -9.56 -8.30
C ILE A 35 4.33 -10.36 -7.23
N PHE A 36 4.38 -9.83 -6.00
CA PHE A 36 5.30 -10.30 -4.98
C PHE A 36 4.63 -11.20 -3.92
N TYR A 37 3.30 -11.25 -3.84
CA TYR A 37 2.63 -12.15 -2.90
C TYR A 37 2.90 -13.63 -3.20
N PRO A 38 2.86 -14.11 -4.47
CA PRO A 38 3.28 -15.48 -4.81
C PRO A 38 4.74 -15.78 -4.46
N LEU A 39 5.58 -14.74 -4.39
CA LEU A 39 6.98 -14.82 -4.01
C LEU A 39 7.20 -14.56 -2.50
N ILE A 40 6.17 -14.69 -1.66
CA ILE A 40 6.26 -14.51 -0.20
C ILE A 40 6.86 -13.12 0.14
N CYS A 41 6.39 -12.10 -0.57
CA CYS A 41 6.83 -10.70 -0.49
C CYS A 41 8.30 -10.44 -0.85
N VAL A 42 9.04 -11.41 -1.40
CA VAL A 42 10.44 -11.22 -1.83
C VAL A 42 10.47 -10.20 -2.97
N GLY A 43 11.23 -9.12 -2.79
CA GLY A 43 11.34 -8.02 -3.75
C GLY A 43 10.22 -6.97 -3.67
N CYS A 44 9.22 -7.17 -2.79
CA CYS A 44 8.15 -6.20 -2.56
C CYS A 44 8.72 -4.88 -1.99
N PRO A 45 8.41 -3.71 -2.58
CA PRO A 45 8.92 -2.43 -2.08
C PRO A 45 8.54 -2.15 -0.63
N ILE A 46 7.32 -2.51 -0.21
CA ILE A 46 6.86 -2.36 1.18
C ILE A 46 7.69 -3.21 2.13
N ALA A 47 7.95 -4.47 1.75
CA ALA A 47 8.72 -5.39 2.59
C ALA A 47 10.20 -4.97 2.69
N GLN A 48 10.76 -4.42 1.61
CA GLN A 48 12.11 -3.89 1.63
C GLN A 48 12.22 -2.62 2.47
N TYR A 49 11.22 -1.74 2.37
CA TYR A 49 11.20 -0.48 3.12
C TYR A 49 11.03 -0.73 4.63
N THR A 50 10.14 -1.63 5.02
CA THR A 50 9.82 -1.89 6.43
C THR A 50 10.66 -2.99 7.08
N GLY A 51 11.33 -3.82 6.28
CA GLY A 51 11.93 -5.08 6.73
C GLY A 51 10.93 -6.18 7.11
N LYS A 52 9.62 -5.97 6.91
CA LYS A 52 8.55 -6.87 7.37
C LYS A 52 7.74 -7.45 6.20
N LYS A 53 7.36 -8.73 6.31
CA LYS A 53 6.50 -9.42 5.33
C LYS A 53 5.01 -9.32 5.69
N PHE A 54 4.15 -9.59 4.71
CA PHE A 54 2.69 -9.67 4.89
C PHE A 54 2.06 -8.41 5.51
N CYS A 55 2.56 -7.24 5.09
CA CYS A 55 2.10 -5.93 5.58
C CYS A 55 2.17 -5.75 7.12
N LYS A 56 2.87 -6.63 7.85
CA LYS A 56 2.99 -6.54 9.31
C LYS A 56 3.61 -5.21 9.72
N GLY A 57 2.97 -4.52 10.66
CA GLY A 57 3.42 -3.21 11.15
C GLY A 57 3.26 -2.09 10.12
N THR A 58 2.36 -2.23 9.16
CA THR A 58 1.94 -1.14 8.26
C THR A 58 0.49 -0.73 8.57
N PRO A 59 0.05 0.48 8.16
CA PRO A 59 -1.32 0.94 8.38
C PRO A 59 -2.41 0.03 7.78
N TYR A 60 -2.03 -0.85 6.85
CA TYR A 60 -2.96 -1.82 6.25
C TYR A 60 -3.56 -2.77 7.29
N ILE A 61 -2.80 -3.13 8.32
CA ILE A 61 -3.26 -4.05 9.37
C ILE A 61 -4.38 -3.39 10.18
N ASP A 62 -4.23 -2.12 10.54
CA ASP A 62 -5.23 -1.36 11.27
C ASP A 62 -6.52 -1.21 10.45
N TRP A 63 -6.39 -0.87 9.16
CA TRP A 63 -7.52 -0.86 8.22
C TRP A 63 -8.21 -2.23 8.14
N TYR A 64 -7.45 -3.31 7.97
CA TYR A 64 -7.98 -4.66 7.79
C TYR A 64 -8.79 -5.12 9.01
N TRP A 65 -8.24 -4.95 10.22
CA TRP A 65 -8.94 -5.32 11.44
C TRP A 65 -10.14 -4.42 11.71
N HIS A 66 -10.02 -3.11 11.53
CA HIS A 66 -11.17 -2.21 11.66
C HIS A 66 -12.33 -2.62 10.73
N GLN A 67 -12.03 -2.95 9.47
CA GLN A 67 -13.05 -3.41 8.52
C GLN A 67 -13.74 -4.70 8.97
N ASN A 68 -12.99 -5.67 9.49
CA ASN A 68 -13.56 -6.96 9.88
C ASN A 68 -14.30 -6.86 11.24
N ASP A 69 -13.71 -6.19 12.22
CA ASP A 69 -14.18 -6.19 13.60
C ASP A 69 -15.33 -5.20 13.82
N VAL A 70 -15.32 -4.04 13.13
CA VAL A 70 -16.33 -2.99 13.29
C VAL A 70 -17.43 -3.08 12.25
N HIS A 71 -17.12 -3.50 11.02
CA HIS A 71 -18.11 -3.54 9.94
C HIS A 71 -18.54 -4.95 9.53
N GLY A 72 -17.62 -5.92 9.49
CA GLY A 72 -17.94 -7.30 9.13
C GLY A 72 -18.57 -7.47 7.74
N LYS A 73 -18.40 -6.49 6.85
CA LYS A 73 -19.04 -6.46 5.52
C LYS A 73 -18.20 -7.22 4.49
N MET A 74 -18.89 -7.80 3.50
CA MET A 74 -18.25 -8.51 2.38
C MET A 74 -17.28 -7.61 1.59
N PHE A 75 -17.64 -6.35 1.37
CA PHE A 75 -16.80 -5.37 0.68
C PHE A 75 -16.16 -4.43 1.69
N ARG A 76 -14.84 -4.25 1.62
CA ARG A 76 -14.13 -3.27 2.46
C ARG A 76 -14.15 -1.90 1.77
N LYS A 77 -14.88 -0.94 2.33
CA LYS A 77 -15.04 0.43 1.81
C LYS A 77 -14.97 1.42 2.95
N VAL A 78 -14.92 2.72 2.64
CA VAL A 78 -15.08 3.75 3.67
C VAL A 78 -16.53 3.77 4.13
N TYR A 79 -16.79 3.30 5.35
CA TYR A 79 -18.14 3.26 5.94
C TYR A 79 -18.31 4.24 7.10
N CYS A 80 -17.22 4.73 7.68
CA CYS A 80 -17.22 5.62 8.83
C CYS A 80 -15.99 6.55 8.80
N PRO A 81 -15.93 7.59 9.65
CA PRO A 81 -14.78 8.50 9.71
C PRO A 81 -13.45 7.80 10.02
N GLU A 82 -13.48 6.74 10.83
CA GLU A 82 -12.27 5.99 11.18
C GLU A 82 -11.72 5.18 9.99
N CYS A 83 -12.61 4.63 9.15
CA CYS A 83 -12.19 4.04 7.87
C CYS A 83 -11.46 5.07 7.01
N GLU A 84 -12.01 6.28 6.88
CA GLU A 84 -11.39 7.32 6.07
C GLU A 84 -9.99 7.69 6.59
N ARG A 85 -9.85 7.85 7.91
CA ARG A 85 -8.55 8.11 8.56
C ARG A 85 -7.55 6.99 8.28
N LEU A 86 -7.94 5.73 8.45
CA LEU A 86 -7.07 4.57 8.20
C LEU A 86 -6.69 4.43 6.72
N ALA A 87 -7.64 4.68 5.80
CA ALA A 87 -7.37 4.68 4.37
C ALA A 87 -6.38 5.79 3.97
N ARG A 88 -6.52 6.99 4.56
CA ARG A 88 -5.58 8.11 4.37
C ARG A 88 -4.19 7.77 4.89
N ASN A 89 -4.07 7.21 6.09
CA ASN A 89 -2.78 6.74 6.63
C ASN A 89 -2.11 5.75 5.68
N MET A 90 -2.88 4.81 5.12
CA MET A 90 -2.36 3.84 4.18
C MET A 90 -1.89 4.48 2.86
N ARG A 91 -2.66 5.42 2.30
CA ARG A 91 -2.25 6.20 1.12
C ARG A 91 -0.95 6.96 1.39
N ASP A 92 -0.86 7.63 2.53
CA ASP A 92 0.26 8.51 2.85
C ASP A 92 1.54 7.70 3.11
N PHE A 93 1.42 6.54 3.76
CA PHE A 93 2.49 5.55 3.86
C PHE A 93 2.96 5.07 2.47
N MET A 94 2.06 4.81 1.52
CA MET A 94 2.47 4.46 0.16
C MET A 94 3.20 5.62 -0.54
N LYS A 95 2.79 6.87 -0.32
CA LYS A 95 3.46 8.06 -0.86
C LYS A 95 4.88 8.19 -0.30
N GLU A 96 5.08 7.96 0.98
CA GLU A 96 6.40 7.96 1.61
C GLU A 96 7.35 6.96 0.95
N ILE A 97 6.88 5.74 0.67
CA ILE A 97 7.68 4.73 -0.04
C ILE A 97 8.01 5.18 -1.47
N VAL A 98 7.06 5.81 -2.19
CA VAL A 98 7.33 6.35 -3.53
C VAL A 98 8.46 7.36 -3.50
N GLU A 99 8.42 8.31 -2.57
CA GLU A 99 9.44 9.35 -2.46
C GLU A 99 10.80 8.79 -2.02
N HIS A 100 10.80 7.83 -1.10
CA HIS A 100 12.02 7.10 -0.73
C HIS A 100 12.67 6.39 -1.94
N LEU A 101 11.87 5.71 -2.76
CA LEU A 101 12.38 5.03 -3.96
C LEU A 101 12.90 6.01 -5.02
N LYS A 102 12.26 7.17 -5.17
CA LYS A 102 12.73 8.23 -6.08
C LYS A 102 14.07 8.81 -5.59
N ALA A 103 14.21 9.07 -4.30
CA ALA A 103 15.45 9.55 -3.70
C ALA A 103 16.60 8.55 -3.92
N GLN A 104 16.38 7.26 -3.62
CA GLN A 104 17.37 6.20 -3.87
C GLN A 104 17.79 6.11 -5.34
N LYS A 105 16.84 6.26 -6.26
CA LYS A 105 17.14 6.26 -7.70
C LYS A 105 18.02 7.46 -8.08
N ALA A 106 17.69 8.65 -7.61
CA ALA A 106 18.45 9.87 -7.88
C ALA A 106 19.88 9.78 -7.32
N GLU A 107 20.04 9.28 -6.08
CA GLU A 107 21.36 9.05 -5.48
C GLU A 107 22.21 8.07 -6.29
N LYS A 108 21.62 6.97 -6.75
CA LYS A 108 22.31 5.97 -7.57
C LYS A 108 22.75 6.56 -8.91
N GLU A 109 21.90 7.37 -9.55
CA GLU A 109 22.22 8.05 -10.80
C GLU A 109 23.31 9.11 -10.61
N ALA A 110 23.34 9.81 -9.48
CA ALA A 110 24.40 10.76 -9.15
C ALA A 110 25.75 10.08 -8.91
N ARG A 111 25.77 8.90 -8.27
CA ARG A 111 26.98 8.11 -8.02
C ARG A 111 27.55 7.40 -9.26
N ALA A 112 26.73 7.23 -10.30
CA ALA A 112 27.12 6.58 -11.55
C ALA A 112 27.68 7.57 -12.59
N LYS A 113 27.69 8.87 -12.28
CA LYS A 113 28.33 9.94 -13.06
C LYS A 113 29.70 10.23 -12.49
#